data_AF-A0A1E1LP22-F1
#
_entry.id   AF-A0A1E1LP22-F1
#
_cell.length_a   1.000
_cell.length_b   1.000
_cell.length_c   1.000
_cell.angle_alpha   90.00
_cell.angle_beta   90.00
_cell.angle_gamma   90.00
#
_symmetry.space_group_name_H-M   'P 1'
#
loop_
_entity.id
_entity.type
_entity.pdbx_description
1 polymer ?
#
loop_
_entity_poly.entity_id
_entity_poly.type
_entity_poly.pdbx_seq_one_letter_code
_entity_poly.pdbx_strand_id
1 'polypeptide(L)'
;MQSPIPNSSRNQPSASQTVRRPVVRRRGPLHLTGSNSNSNRSSPSPISPKMESNWESENRTIDQKSIPETKKIMRNSLYLTFNAPRVDDYHRGIFLSNPPTVTDVPHRCSGSLHHATYAIPTDAPPGSPRSWFPEERPVNDISTATTLVLLYRLGTLDPNSKLGSIEDQCSQIRTVLNSVPLGRKNRESQLGPLAEGEGNPVLDGYDCIIWTIDAMNALAKANLISMADLDCNDGAHVMAKARERAGPVDAKSMVGKDFGGLTVINDPRQCS
;
A
#
# COMPACT_ATOMS: atom_id res chain seq x y z
N MET A 1 -31.46 -61.84 10.90
CA MET A 1 -32.39 -61.88 9.75
C MET A 1 -32.26 -60.54 9.03
N GLN A 2 -31.31 -60.42 8.10
CA GLN A 2 -31.45 -60.61 6.64
C GLN A 2 -32.47 -59.67 5.98
N SER A 3 -31.93 -58.74 5.18
CA SER A 3 -32.62 -57.86 4.22
C SER A 3 -33.32 -58.64 3.11
N PRO A 4 -34.08 -57.95 2.24
CA PRO A 4 -33.48 -57.66 0.92
C PRO A 4 -33.83 -56.30 0.29
N ILE A 5 -32.87 -55.81 -0.51
CA ILE A 5 -33.05 -54.89 -1.65
C ILE A 5 -33.23 -55.76 -2.91
N PRO A 6 -33.99 -55.33 -3.94
CA PRO A 6 -33.41 -55.21 -5.28
C PRO A 6 -33.79 -53.87 -5.98
N ASN A 7 -32.84 -53.16 -6.62
CA ASN A 7 -32.55 -53.12 -8.08
C ASN A 7 -33.71 -52.57 -8.95
N SER A 8 -33.56 -51.76 -9.99
CA SER A 8 -32.42 -51.21 -10.77
C SER A 8 -33.00 -50.45 -11.97
N SER A 9 -32.41 -49.32 -12.39
CA SER A 9 -32.35 -48.80 -13.79
C SER A 9 -31.77 -47.36 -13.76
N ARG A 10 -30.50 -47.11 -14.09
CA ARG A 10 -29.84 -47.10 -15.41
C ARG A 10 -30.52 -46.13 -16.40
N ASN A 11 -29.98 -44.91 -16.52
CA ASN A 11 -29.64 -44.26 -17.79
C ASN A 11 -28.92 -42.92 -17.56
N GLN A 12 -27.63 -42.91 -17.92
CA GLN A 12 -26.89 -41.76 -18.46
C GLN A 12 -27.37 -41.51 -19.92
N PRO A 13 -27.26 -40.29 -20.48
CA PRO A 13 -25.98 -39.89 -21.08
C PRO A 13 -25.60 -38.40 -21.05
N SER A 14 -24.30 -38.24 -21.30
CA SER A 14 -23.60 -37.16 -22.01
C SER A 14 -23.09 -35.93 -21.26
N ALA A 15 -21.75 -35.91 -21.28
CA ALA A 15 -20.84 -34.84 -20.94
C ALA A 15 -21.06 -33.57 -21.77
N SER A 16 -20.79 -32.43 -21.14
CA SER A 16 -20.25 -31.26 -21.82
C SER A 16 -19.15 -30.67 -20.94
N GLN A 17 -17.93 -31.17 -21.18
CA GLN A 17 -16.69 -30.54 -20.74
C GLN A 17 -16.41 -29.36 -21.68
N THR A 18 -16.59 -28.13 -21.21
CA THR A 18 -15.89 -26.98 -21.78
C THR A 18 -14.69 -26.66 -20.90
N VAL A 19 -13.58 -27.34 -21.18
CA VAL A 19 -12.24 -26.99 -20.71
C VAL A 19 -11.87 -25.64 -21.31
N ARG A 20 -11.88 -24.57 -20.51
CA ARG A 20 -11.19 -23.33 -20.89
C ARG A 20 -9.69 -23.56 -20.73
N ARG A 21 -9.00 -23.68 -21.86
CA ARG A 21 -7.54 -23.84 -21.95
C ARG A 21 -6.82 -22.63 -21.33
N PRO A 22 -5.67 -22.83 -20.65
CA PRO A 22 -4.84 -21.74 -20.17
C PRO A 22 -4.16 -21.03 -21.34
N VAL A 23 -4.26 -19.71 -21.37
CA VAL A 23 -3.53 -18.86 -22.33
C VAL A 23 -2.08 -18.79 -21.90
N VAL A 24 -1.26 -19.62 -22.53
CA VAL A 24 0.21 -19.51 -22.55
C VAL A 24 0.56 -18.33 -23.46
N ARG A 25 1.03 -17.21 -22.90
CA ARG A 25 1.75 -16.21 -23.69
C ARG A 25 3.24 -16.56 -23.73
N ARG A 26 3.67 -16.91 -24.94
CA ARG A 26 5.04 -17.25 -25.34
C ARG A 26 5.99 -16.06 -25.11
N ARG A 27 7.21 -16.37 -24.66
CA ARG A 27 8.40 -15.51 -24.73
C ARG A 27 8.80 -15.24 -26.18
N GLY A 28 9.39 -14.08 -26.42
CA GLY A 28 10.36 -13.81 -27.49
C GLY A 28 10.69 -12.32 -27.61
N PRO A 29 11.84 -11.91 -28.19
CA PRO A 29 13.12 -12.61 -28.33
C PRO A 29 14.28 -11.91 -27.59
N LEU A 30 15.28 -12.72 -27.21
CA LEU A 30 16.65 -12.30 -26.95
C LEU A 30 17.27 -11.78 -28.25
N HIS A 31 17.86 -10.58 -28.23
CA HIS A 31 18.84 -10.18 -29.23
C HIS A 31 20.21 -10.10 -28.57
N LEU A 32 21.00 -11.13 -28.81
CA LEU A 32 22.46 -11.14 -28.72
C LEU A 32 22.97 -11.37 -30.13
N THR A 33 23.60 -10.37 -30.72
CA THR A 33 24.54 -10.54 -31.85
C THR A 33 25.64 -9.51 -31.68
N GLY A 34 26.88 -9.99 -31.59
CA GLY A 34 28.07 -9.17 -31.50
C GLY A 34 28.78 -8.96 -32.85
N SER A 35 29.86 -8.19 -32.73
CA SER A 35 31.09 -8.14 -33.53
C SER A 35 31.25 -7.17 -34.71
N ASN A 36 32.10 -6.17 -34.42
CA ASN A 36 33.30 -5.70 -35.13
C ASN A 36 33.19 -4.83 -36.40
N SER A 37 33.76 -3.62 -36.35
CA SER A 37 35.10 -3.34 -36.93
C SER A 37 35.58 -1.87 -36.80
N ASN A 38 36.77 -1.72 -36.20
CA ASN A 38 37.96 -0.93 -36.55
C ASN A 38 37.99 0.62 -36.71
N SER A 39 38.71 1.22 -35.73
CA SER A 39 39.89 2.13 -35.85
C SER A 39 39.74 3.53 -36.48
N ASN A 40 40.05 4.60 -35.74
CA ASN A 40 41.42 5.14 -35.59
C ASN A 40 41.50 6.46 -34.77
N ARG A 41 42.69 6.69 -34.18
CA ARG A 41 43.33 7.97 -33.75
C ARG A 41 43.20 8.50 -32.30
N SER A 42 44.27 8.19 -31.55
CA SER A 42 45.25 9.12 -30.93
C SER A 42 44.84 10.14 -29.85
N SER A 43 45.38 9.93 -28.64
CA SER A 43 45.59 10.91 -27.54
C SER A 43 46.52 12.07 -27.94
N PRO A 44 46.57 13.23 -27.23
CA PRO A 44 47.12 13.30 -25.86
C PRO A 44 46.44 14.32 -24.89
N SER A 45 46.61 14.11 -23.57
CA SER A 45 46.46 15.15 -22.52
C SER A 45 47.60 16.17 -22.64
N PRO A 46 47.46 17.44 -22.16
CA PRO A 46 47.77 17.73 -20.76
C PRO A 46 47.09 18.99 -20.14
N ILE A 47 47.42 19.24 -18.86
CA ILE A 47 47.40 20.51 -18.10
C ILE A 47 46.20 20.72 -17.15
N SER A 48 46.47 20.49 -15.86
CA SER A 48 45.78 21.12 -14.74
C SER A 48 46.14 22.61 -14.62
N PRO A 49 45.20 23.45 -14.18
CA PRO A 49 45.52 24.51 -13.24
C PRO A 49 44.74 24.37 -11.92
N LYS A 50 45.40 24.86 -10.87
CA LYS A 50 44.98 24.87 -9.46
C LYS A 50 43.84 25.85 -9.18
N MET A 51 43.04 25.47 -8.19
CA MET A 51 42.32 26.28 -7.18
C MET A 51 41.61 27.55 -7.64
N GLU A 52 40.28 27.50 -7.55
CA GLU A 52 39.52 28.44 -6.72
C GLU A 52 38.31 27.68 -6.15
N SER A 53 38.34 27.41 -4.85
CA SER A 53 37.21 26.84 -4.10
C SER A 53 36.15 27.91 -3.93
N ASN A 54 35.31 28.08 -4.94
CA ASN A 54 34.11 28.89 -4.80
C ASN A 54 33.07 28.06 -4.02
N TRP A 55 33.08 28.19 -2.69
CA TRP A 55 31.95 27.81 -1.84
C TRP A 55 30.80 28.79 -2.08
N GLU A 56 30.30 28.83 -3.32
CA GLU A 56 28.98 29.38 -3.56
C GLU A 56 28.00 28.32 -3.08
N SER A 57 27.34 28.68 -1.98
CA SER A 57 26.15 28.00 -1.49
C SER A 57 25.18 27.88 -2.66
N GLU A 58 25.13 26.71 -3.29
CA GLU A 58 23.98 26.27 -4.07
C GLU A 58 22.81 26.10 -3.08
N ASN A 59 22.30 27.23 -2.61
CA ASN A 59 20.88 27.43 -2.35
C ASN A 59 20.16 27.19 -3.68
N ARG A 60 20.14 25.93 -4.13
CA ARG A 60 19.02 25.43 -4.91
C ARG A 60 17.88 25.37 -3.91
N THR A 61 17.27 26.53 -3.72
CA THR A 61 15.83 26.62 -3.52
C THR A 61 15.25 25.79 -4.66
N ILE A 62 15.05 24.50 -4.40
CA ILE A 62 14.12 23.70 -5.17
C ILE A 62 12.81 24.39 -4.83
N ASP A 63 12.43 25.35 -5.66
CA ASP A 63 11.05 25.72 -5.88
C ASP A 63 10.38 24.45 -6.42
N GLN A 64 10.18 23.48 -5.51
CA GLN A 64 9.17 22.45 -5.66
C GLN A 64 7.93 23.30 -5.92
N LYS A 65 7.37 23.21 -7.13
CA LYS A 65 5.98 23.58 -7.36
C LYS A 65 5.19 22.84 -6.29
N SER A 66 4.98 23.48 -5.15
CA SER A 66 4.38 22.85 -3.99
C SER A 66 2.95 22.58 -4.43
N ILE A 67 2.62 21.34 -4.72
CA ILE A 67 1.25 20.93 -4.98
C ILE A 67 0.46 21.46 -3.76
N PRO A 68 -0.53 22.36 -3.92
CA PRO A 68 -1.17 23.01 -2.78
C PRO A 68 -1.67 22.03 -1.70
N GLU A 69 -2.00 20.81 -2.12
CA GLU A 69 -2.40 19.70 -1.28
C GLU A 69 -1.32 19.21 -0.31
N THR A 70 -0.02 19.28 -0.65
CA THR A 70 1.05 18.81 0.24
C THR A 70 1.19 19.67 1.49
N LYS A 71 0.84 20.97 1.40
CA LYS A 71 0.79 21.87 2.55
C LYS A 71 -0.29 21.50 3.56
N LYS A 72 -1.32 20.75 3.13
CA LYS A 72 -2.39 20.25 4.01
C LYS A 72 -1.93 19.05 4.84
N ILE A 73 -0.86 18.35 4.47
CA ILE A 73 -0.38 17.22 5.26
C ILE A 73 0.03 17.74 6.64
N MET A 74 -0.62 17.20 7.67
CA MET A 74 -0.34 17.46 9.07
C MET A 74 0.70 16.48 9.61
N ARG A 75 1.57 16.98 10.49
CA ARG A 75 2.51 16.17 11.28
C ARG A 75 1.78 15.34 12.32
N ASN A 76 2.46 14.37 12.91
CA ASN A 76 1.92 13.52 13.98
C ASN A 76 0.55 12.95 13.63
N SER A 77 0.29 12.64 12.37
CA SER A 77 -1.03 12.25 11.90
C SER A 77 -0.97 10.92 11.18
N LEU A 78 -2.04 10.16 11.37
CA LEU A 78 -2.26 8.88 10.73
C LEU A 78 -3.17 9.11 9.52
N TYR A 79 -2.80 8.53 8.38
CA TYR A 79 -3.56 8.62 7.13
C TYR A 79 -3.80 7.24 6.55
N LEU A 80 -5.00 7.04 6.03
CA LEU A 80 -5.28 6.01 5.05
C LEU A 80 -4.83 6.52 3.67
N THR A 81 -4.05 5.70 2.97
CA THR A 81 -3.53 6.03 1.63
C THR A 81 -4.34 5.34 0.55
N PHE A 82 -4.56 6.00 -0.58
CA PHE A 82 -5.00 5.34 -1.81
C PHE A 82 -4.03 5.69 -2.94
N ASN A 83 -3.58 4.65 -3.63
CA ASN A 83 -2.83 4.76 -4.86
C ASN A 83 -3.74 4.49 -6.06
N ALA A 84 -3.43 5.14 -7.18
CA ALA A 84 -4.00 4.90 -8.48
C ALA A 84 -4.00 3.39 -8.79
N PRO A 85 -5.13 2.85 -9.25
CA PRO A 85 -5.27 1.43 -9.48
C PRO A 85 -4.38 1.01 -10.65
N ARG A 86 -3.69 -0.12 -10.48
CA ARG A 86 -2.97 -0.80 -11.56
C ARG A 86 -3.80 -1.93 -12.18
N VAL A 87 -4.81 -2.39 -11.45
CA VAL A 87 -5.69 -3.50 -11.79
C VAL A 87 -7.13 -3.13 -11.42
N ASP A 88 -7.80 -3.95 -10.63
CA ASP A 88 -9.20 -3.81 -10.25
C ASP A 88 -9.41 -3.15 -8.88
N ASP A 89 -8.35 -2.67 -8.24
CA ASP A 89 -8.48 -1.97 -6.97
C ASP A 89 -7.35 -0.93 -6.72
N TYR A 90 -7.64 0.02 -5.85
CA TYR A 90 -6.75 1.08 -5.39
C TYR A 90 -5.86 0.57 -4.27
N HIS A 91 -4.56 0.50 -4.50
CA HIS A 91 -3.65 0.00 -3.47
C HIS A 91 -3.57 0.94 -2.26
N ARG A 92 -3.59 0.38 -1.04
CA ARG A 92 -3.81 1.14 0.19
C ARG A 92 -3.01 0.60 1.36
N GLY A 93 -2.71 1.49 2.29
CA GLY A 93 -1.97 1.22 3.52
C GLY A 93 -2.11 2.38 4.49
N ILE A 94 -1.48 2.26 5.65
CA ILE A 94 -1.55 3.24 6.72
C ILE A 94 -0.25 4.03 6.78
N PHE A 95 -0.31 5.34 6.58
CA PHE A 95 0.83 6.24 6.66
C PHE A 95 0.81 7.01 7.98
N LEU A 96 1.90 6.93 8.74
CA LEU A 96 2.14 7.72 9.95
C LEU A 96 3.18 8.79 9.63
N SER A 97 2.78 10.05 9.60
CA SER A 97 3.72 11.16 9.39
C SER A 97 4.64 11.31 10.62
N ASN A 98 5.93 11.58 10.40
CA ASN A 98 6.92 11.63 11.47
C ASN A 98 6.65 12.72 12.52
N PRO A 99 7.11 12.50 13.77
CA PRO A 99 7.10 13.52 14.81
C PRO A 99 8.15 14.61 14.61
N PRO A 100 7.93 15.80 15.20
CA PRO A 100 8.75 17.00 14.99
C PRO A 100 10.17 16.91 15.59
N THR A 101 10.50 15.82 16.29
CA THR A 101 11.78 15.62 17.00
C THR A 101 12.97 15.32 16.09
N VAL A 102 12.76 15.12 14.79
CA VAL A 102 13.84 15.16 13.80
C VAL A 102 14.16 16.63 13.50
N THR A 103 14.97 17.23 14.37
CA THR A 103 15.60 18.53 14.13
C THR A 103 16.24 18.50 12.74
N ASP A 104 15.84 19.45 11.88
CA ASP A 104 16.24 19.64 10.47
C ASP A 104 15.36 19.03 9.36
N VAL A 105 14.20 18.43 9.65
CA VAL A 105 13.27 18.01 8.59
C VAL A 105 12.07 18.97 8.45
N PRO A 106 12.07 19.88 7.44
CA PRO A 106 10.90 20.73 7.17
C PRO A 106 9.67 19.94 6.68
N HIS A 107 9.86 18.67 6.31
CA HIS A 107 8.89 17.90 5.54
C HIS A 107 7.83 17.22 6.42
N ARG A 108 6.65 17.86 6.49
CA ARG A 108 5.39 17.24 6.95
C ARG A 108 5.02 15.98 6.15
N CYS A 109 5.67 15.78 5.02
CA CYS A 109 5.47 14.69 4.08
C CYS A 109 6.29 13.43 4.40
N SER A 110 7.19 13.46 5.40
CA SER A 110 7.98 12.28 5.80
C SER A 110 7.23 11.42 6.82
N GLY A 111 7.51 10.12 6.86
CA GLY A 111 6.82 9.20 7.76
C GLY A 111 7.20 7.73 7.57
N SER A 112 6.34 6.86 8.08
CA SER A 112 6.39 5.41 7.86
C SER A 112 5.09 4.95 7.21
N LEU A 113 5.20 4.15 6.15
CA LEU A 113 4.07 3.50 5.49
C LEU A 113 4.00 2.04 5.93
N HIS A 114 2.84 1.65 6.44
CA HIS A 114 2.54 0.32 6.95
C HIS A 114 1.56 -0.38 6.02
N HIS A 115 1.88 -1.61 5.63
CA HIS A 115 1.13 -2.33 4.62
C HIS A 115 1.30 -3.86 4.77
N ALA A 116 0.32 -4.63 4.30
CA ALA A 116 0.44 -6.08 4.17
C ALA A 116 0.98 -6.46 2.80
N THR A 117 2.12 -7.13 2.74
CA THR A 117 2.77 -7.46 1.47
C THR A 117 2.76 -8.98 1.23
N TYR A 118 2.46 -9.38 0.00
CA TYR A 118 2.48 -10.78 -0.45
C TYR A 118 3.65 -11.01 -1.40
N ALA A 119 4.76 -11.49 -0.85
CA ALA A 119 5.98 -11.74 -1.63
C ALA A 119 6.72 -12.98 -1.11
N ILE A 120 7.79 -13.36 -1.81
CA ILE A 120 8.75 -14.32 -1.28
C ILE A 120 9.54 -13.56 -0.20
N PRO A 121 9.58 -14.03 1.05
CA PRO A 121 10.34 -13.34 2.09
C PRO A 121 11.82 -13.21 1.68
N THR A 122 12.43 -12.07 1.97
CA THR A 122 13.78 -11.71 1.52
C THR A 122 14.84 -12.75 1.91
N ASP A 123 14.69 -13.35 3.10
CA ASP A 123 15.62 -14.34 3.64
C ASP A 123 15.17 -15.79 3.40
N ALA A 124 14.16 -16.00 2.54
CA ALA A 124 13.64 -17.33 2.29
C ALA A 124 14.53 -18.13 1.32
N PRO A 125 14.69 -19.46 1.53
CA PRO A 125 15.41 -20.31 0.60
C PRO A 125 14.89 -20.21 -0.84
N PRO A 126 15.74 -20.44 -1.87
CA PRO A 126 15.30 -20.50 -3.26
C PRO A 126 14.13 -21.48 -3.45
N GLY A 127 13.08 -21.03 -4.14
CA GLY A 127 11.87 -21.81 -4.36
C GLY A 127 10.80 -21.72 -3.26
N SER A 128 11.03 -20.91 -2.22
CA SER A 128 10.02 -20.68 -1.18
C SER A 128 8.75 -20.05 -1.76
N PRO A 129 7.56 -20.48 -1.29
CA PRO A 129 6.31 -19.89 -1.72
C PRO A 129 6.19 -18.45 -1.23
N ARG A 130 5.34 -17.67 -1.91
CA ARG A 130 4.94 -16.35 -1.41
C ARG A 130 4.13 -16.51 -0.14
N SER A 131 4.28 -15.56 0.76
CA SER A 131 3.51 -15.48 2.00
C SER A 131 3.21 -14.02 2.34
N TRP A 132 2.23 -13.82 3.22
CA TRP A 132 1.86 -12.51 3.73
C TRP A 132 2.75 -12.12 4.91
N PHE A 133 3.31 -10.92 4.89
CA PHE A 133 4.09 -10.35 5.99
C PHE A 133 3.80 -8.85 6.14
N PRO A 134 3.99 -8.27 7.33
CA PRO A 134 3.85 -6.84 7.52
C PRO A 134 5.08 -6.14 6.95
N GLU A 135 4.87 -5.06 6.23
CA GLU A 135 5.92 -4.20 5.71
C GLU A 135 5.78 -2.81 6.32
N GLU A 136 6.82 -2.36 7.03
CA GLU A 136 7.01 -0.96 7.41
C GLU A 136 8.09 -0.38 6.50
N ARG A 137 7.73 0.66 5.74
CA ARG A 137 8.64 1.34 4.81
C ARG A 137 8.84 2.79 5.25
N PRO A 138 10.09 3.24 5.47
CA PRO A 138 10.35 4.66 5.66
C PRO A 138 10.04 5.43 4.37
N VAL A 139 9.40 6.58 4.51
CA VAL A 139 9.05 7.47 3.41
C VAL A 139 9.63 8.84 3.70
N ASN A 140 10.60 9.25 2.88
CA ASN A 140 11.23 10.56 3.03
C ASN A 140 10.29 11.71 2.63
N ASP A 141 9.52 11.51 1.56
CA ASP A 141 8.53 12.46 1.10
C ASP A 141 7.39 11.74 0.35
N ILE A 142 6.25 11.59 1.02
CA ILE A 142 5.08 10.90 0.47
C ILE A 142 4.47 11.63 -0.73
N SER A 143 4.72 12.93 -0.89
CA SER A 143 4.19 13.70 -2.01
C SER A 143 4.87 13.41 -3.35
N THR A 144 6.05 12.78 -3.30
CA THR A 144 6.78 12.35 -4.51
C THR A 144 6.24 11.05 -5.10
N ALA A 145 5.33 10.36 -4.39
CA ALA A 145 4.73 9.13 -4.88
C ALA A 145 3.79 9.41 -6.06
N THR A 146 4.24 9.06 -7.27
CA THR A 146 3.49 9.34 -8.52
C THR A 146 2.15 8.62 -8.60
N THR A 147 1.98 7.53 -7.87
CA THR A 147 0.73 6.78 -7.84
C THR A 147 -0.18 7.20 -6.71
N LEU A 148 0.23 8.04 -5.77
CA LEU A 148 -0.61 8.39 -4.62
C LEU A 148 -1.67 9.42 -5.02
N VAL A 149 -2.94 9.07 -4.81
CA VAL A 149 -4.08 9.91 -5.21
C VAL A 149 -4.82 10.51 -4.01
N LEU A 150 -4.79 9.83 -2.85
CA LEU A 150 -5.47 10.32 -1.65
C LEU A 150 -4.67 10.02 -0.38
N LEU A 151 -4.61 11.03 0.50
CA LEU A 151 -4.35 10.88 1.93
C LEU A 151 -5.62 11.25 2.71
N TYR A 152 -6.19 10.30 3.42
CA TYR A 152 -7.39 10.49 4.23
C TYR A 152 -7.03 10.38 5.70
N ARG A 153 -7.12 11.48 6.46
CA ARG A 153 -6.67 11.53 7.85
C ARG A 153 -7.59 10.69 8.74
N LEU A 154 -6.98 9.77 9.48
CA LEU A 154 -7.63 8.92 10.48
C LEU A 154 -7.56 9.52 11.89
N GLY A 155 -6.53 10.32 12.16
CA GLY A 155 -6.33 10.96 13.46
C GLY A 155 -5.03 11.75 13.53
N THR A 156 -4.89 12.52 14.60
CA THR A 156 -3.66 13.24 14.96
C THR A 156 -3.29 12.86 16.38
N LEU A 157 -2.02 12.51 16.60
CA LEU A 157 -1.48 12.16 17.90
C LEU A 157 -1.46 13.39 18.80
N ASP A 158 -1.87 13.21 20.04
CA ASP A 158 -1.98 14.29 21.03
C ASP A 158 -0.83 14.17 22.04
N PRO A 159 0.07 15.17 22.16
CA PRO A 159 1.14 15.14 23.15
C PRO A 159 0.63 15.12 24.60
N ASN A 160 -0.63 15.49 24.84
CA ASN A 160 -1.27 15.47 26.16
C ASN A 160 -2.18 14.26 26.36
N SER A 161 -2.12 13.27 25.46
CA SER A 161 -2.91 12.05 25.56
C SER A 161 -2.57 11.25 26.80
N LYS A 162 -3.58 10.57 27.37
CA LYS A 162 -3.39 9.58 28.43
C LYS A 162 -2.58 8.35 27.96
N LEU A 163 -2.41 8.18 26.65
CA LEU A 163 -1.65 7.09 26.04
C LEU A 163 -0.12 7.31 26.12
N GLY A 164 0.34 8.48 26.56
CA GLY A 164 1.76 8.80 26.71
C GLY A 164 2.26 9.81 25.68
N SER A 165 3.58 9.92 25.56
CA SER A 165 4.24 10.84 24.61
C SER A 165 3.88 10.53 23.16
N ILE A 166 4.22 11.42 22.22
CA ILE A 166 4.01 11.16 20.79
C ILE A 166 4.83 9.93 20.35
N GLU A 167 6.04 9.79 20.87
CA GLU A 167 6.92 8.65 20.66
C GLU A 167 6.30 7.34 21.16
N ASP A 168 5.70 7.35 22.35
CA ASP A 168 5.00 6.18 22.91
C ASP A 168 3.79 5.81 22.04
N GLN A 169 3.02 6.80 21.60
CA GLN A 169 1.88 6.58 20.70
C GLN A 169 2.33 6.01 19.35
N CYS A 170 3.43 6.51 18.78
CA CYS A 170 4.00 5.96 17.54
C CYS A 170 4.45 4.51 17.73
N SER A 171 5.09 4.19 18.87
CA SER A 171 5.48 2.82 19.21
C SER A 171 4.26 1.90 19.33
N GLN A 172 3.22 2.34 20.04
CA GLN A 172 1.96 1.60 20.18
C GLN A 172 1.28 1.36 18.83
N ILE A 173 1.25 2.35 17.94
CA ILE A 173 0.72 2.20 16.57
C ILE A 173 1.48 1.08 15.84
N ARG A 174 2.81 1.11 15.86
CA ARG A 174 3.62 0.05 15.22
C ARG A 174 3.31 -1.33 15.81
N THR A 175 3.23 -1.43 17.14
CA THR A 175 2.89 -2.68 17.82
C THR A 175 1.51 -3.19 17.39
N VAL A 176 0.50 -2.33 17.38
CA VAL A 176 -0.87 -2.70 16.96
C VAL A 176 -0.88 -3.17 15.51
N LEU A 177 -0.29 -2.39 14.59
CA LEU A 177 -0.26 -2.73 13.17
C LEU A 177 0.47 -4.04 12.88
N ASN A 178 1.59 -4.29 13.57
CA ASN A 178 2.34 -5.54 13.45
C ASN A 178 1.62 -6.76 14.05
N SER A 179 0.64 -6.55 14.92
CA SER A 179 -0.17 -7.62 15.53
C SER A 179 -1.40 -8.02 14.70
N VAL A 180 -1.77 -7.22 13.69
CA VAL A 180 -2.92 -7.52 12.83
C VAL A 180 -2.66 -8.83 12.09
N PRO A 181 -3.59 -9.81 12.15
CA PRO A 181 -3.38 -11.10 11.53
C PRO A 181 -3.24 -10.97 10.01
N LEU A 182 -2.32 -11.75 9.45
CA LEU A 182 -1.99 -11.76 8.03
C LEU A 182 -2.31 -13.10 7.40
N GLY A 183 -2.89 -13.05 6.21
CA GLY A 183 -3.35 -14.23 5.48
C GLY A 183 -4.68 -14.73 6.02
N ARG A 184 -5.46 -15.34 5.13
CA ARG A 184 -6.85 -15.74 5.39
C ARG A 184 -6.98 -16.63 6.62
N LYS A 185 -6.21 -17.72 6.67
CA LYS A 185 -6.31 -18.71 7.76
C LYS A 185 -6.07 -18.11 9.14
N ASN A 186 -5.03 -17.29 9.28
CA ASN A 186 -4.68 -16.66 10.56
C ASN A 186 -5.72 -15.61 10.96
N ARG A 187 -6.18 -14.81 9.99
CA ARG A 187 -7.27 -13.85 10.21
C ARG A 187 -8.53 -14.54 10.68
N GLU A 188 -8.96 -15.58 9.97
CA GLU A 188 -10.22 -16.27 10.29
C GLU A 188 -10.20 -16.93 11.66
N SER A 189 -9.04 -17.43 12.11
CA SER A 189 -8.91 -17.99 13.46
C SER A 189 -9.00 -16.96 14.58
N GLN A 190 -8.70 -15.69 14.33
CA GLN A 190 -8.62 -14.65 15.36
C GLN A 190 -9.81 -13.69 15.32
N LEU A 191 -10.29 -13.36 14.13
CA LEU A 191 -11.30 -12.32 13.88
C LEU A 191 -12.60 -12.89 13.27
N GLY A 192 -12.67 -14.20 13.02
CA GLY A 192 -13.83 -14.88 12.45
C GLY A 192 -13.79 -14.97 10.91
N PRO A 193 -14.77 -15.64 10.29
CA PRO A 193 -14.78 -15.86 8.84
C PRO A 193 -14.91 -14.56 8.05
N LEU A 194 -14.32 -14.52 6.85
CA LEU A 194 -14.60 -13.48 5.86
C LEU A 194 -15.99 -13.66 5.28
N ALA A 195 -16.63 -12.57 4.84
CA ALA A 195 -17.93 -12.65 4.18
C ALA A 195 -17.82 -13.31 2.80
N GLU A 196 -18.95 -13.79 2.28
CA GLU A 196 -18.99 -14.36 0.93
C GLU A 196 -18.55 -13.31 -0.11
N GLY A 197 -17.61 -13.68 -0.97
CA GLY A 197 -17.05 -12.79 -1.99
C GLY A 197 -15.88 -11.91 -1.54
N GLU A 198 -15.52 -11.92 -0.25
CA GLU A 198 -14.33 -11.24 0.25
C GLU A 198 -13.04 -12.04 0.02
N GLY A 199 -11.95 -11.31 -0.18
CA GLY A 199 -10.61 -11.84 -0.39
C GLY A 199 -10.31 -12.18 -1.86
N ASN A 200 -9.02 -12.33 -2.16
CA ASN A 200 -8.54 -12.55 -3.51
C ASN A 200 -8.02 -13.99 -3.69
N PRO A 201 -8.63 -14.84 -4.54
CA PRO A 201 -8.17 -16.21 -4.77
C PRO A 201 -6.72 -16.33 -5.28
N VAL A 202 -6.20 -15.30 -5.95
CA VAL A 202 -4.81 -15.25 -6.45
C VAL A 202 -3.82 -14.96 -5.31
N LEU A 203 -4.30 -14.41 -4.20
CA LEU A 203 -3.50 -14.02 -3.03
C LEU A 203 -3.89 -14.83 -1.79
N ASP A 204 -4.21 -16.12 -2.00
CA ASP A 204 -4.58 -17.08 -0.94
C ASP A 204 -5.86 -16.70 -0.18
N GLY A 205 -6.84 -16.14 -0.90
CA GLY A 205 -8.14 -15.75 -0.36
C GLY A 205 -8.06 -14.57 0.63
N TYR A 206 -6.99 -13.79 0.56
CA TYR A 206 -6.72 -12.62 1.39
C TYR A 206 -6.28 -11.45 0.51
N ASP A 207 -6.22 -10.24 1.04
CA ASP A 207 -5.64 -9.09 0.35
C ASP A 207 -5.26 -7.98 1.34
N CYS A 208 -4.57 -6.96 0.84
CA CYS A 208 -4.18 -5.79 1.62
C CYS A 208 -5.36 -4.95 2.12
N ILE A 209 -6.54 -5.11 1.53
CA ILE A 209 -7.78 -4.38 1.84
C ILE A 209 -8.28 -4.83 3.19
N ILE A 210 -8.44 -6.15 3.31
CA ILE A 210 -8.89 -6.82 4.52
C ILE A 210 -7.95 -6.44 5.66
N TRP A 211 -6.64 -6.54 5.44
CA TRP A 211 -5.65 -6.12 6.45
C TRP A 211 -5.83 -4.66 6.85
N THR A 212 -6.04 -3.75 5.89
CA THR A 212 -6.17 -2.31 6.19
C THR A 212 -7.43 -2.02 7.01
N ILE A 213 -8.54 -2.72 6.74
CA ILE A 213 -9.78 -2.62 7.53
C ILE A 213 -9.55 -3.15 8.95
N ASP A 214 -8.99 -4.36 9.07
CA ASP A 214 -8.69 -4.98 10.35
C ASP A 214 -7.69 -4.13 11.16
N ALA A 215 -6.72 -3.47 10.51
CA ALA A 215 -5.79 -2.54 11.12
C ALA A 215 -6.47 -1.29 11.69
N MET A 216 -7.40 -0.67 10.95
CA MET A 216 -8.16 0.47 11.47
C MET A 216 -9.04 0.07 12.67
N ASN A 217 -9.67 -1.11 12.61
CA ASN A 217 -10.43 -1.64 13.74
C ASN A 217 -9.54 -1.89 14.97
N ALA A 218 -8.35 -2.46 14.78
CA ALA A 218 -7.39 -2.70 15.86
C ALA A 218 -6.89 -1.38 16.49
N LEU A 219 -6.59 -0.37 15.67
CA LEU A 219 -6.20 0.96 16.13
C LEU A 219 -7.31 1.64 16.93
N ALA A 220 -8.56 1.54 16.47
CA ALA A 220 -9.70 2.08 17.21
C ALA A 220 -9.93 1.35 18.54
N LYS A 221 -9.81 0.02 18.56
CA LYS A 221 -9.88 -0.77 19.80
C LYS A 221 -8.79 -0.39 20.81
N ALA A 222 -7.62 0.04 20.33
CA ALA A 222 -6.52 0.55 21.15
C ALA A 222 -6.67 2.04 21.52
N ASN A 223 -7.76 2.71 21.14
CA ASN A 223 -8.00 4.15 21.31
C ASN A 223 -6.97 5.06 20.63
N LEU A 224 -6.27 4.56 19.60
CA LEU A 224 -5.28 5.34 18.83
C LEU A 224 -5.93 6.16 17.71
N ILE A 225 -7.15 5.78 17.30
CA ILE A 225 -8.04 6.57 16.44
C ILE A 225 -9.46 6.51 17.00
N SER A 226 -10.29 7.51 16.69
CA SER A 226 -11.69 7.58 17.12
C SER A 226 -12.62 7.42 15.93
N MET A 227 -13.36 6.31 15.87
CA MET A 227 -14.35 6.09 14.80
C MET A 227 -15.47 7.13 14.84
N ALA A 228 -15.83 7.61 16.05
CA ALA A 228 -16.81 8.67 16.23
C ALA A 228 -16.35 10.00 15.62
N ASP A 229 -15.06 10.36 15.76
CA ASP A 229 -14.52 11.59 15.16
C ASP A 229 -14.49 11.51 13.63
N LEU A 230 -14.43 10.29 13.08
CA LEU A 230 -14.51 10.01 11.65
C LEU A 230 -15.96 9.92 11.13
N ASP A 231 -16.96 9.92 12.02
CA ASP A 231 -18.36 9.64 11.72
C ASP A 231 -18.51 8.30 10.97
N CYS A 232 -17.94 7.26 11.58
CA CYS A 232 -17.93 5.88 11.09
C CYS A 232 -18.18 4.90 12.25
N ASN A 233 -18.65 3.70 11.94
CA ASN A 233 -18.87 2.65 12.95
C ASN A 233 -17.69 1.68 13.06
N ASP A 234 -16.98 1.46 11.94
CA ASP A 234 -15.86 0.54 11.83
C ASP A 234 -14.92 0.96 10.67
N GLY A 235 -13.83 0.21 10.52
CA GLY A 235 -12.85 0.40 9.47
C GLY A 235 -13.41 0.19 8.05
N ALA A 236 -14.45 -0.63 7.88
CA ALA A 236 -15.07 -0.84 6.57
C ALA A 236 -15.85 0.40 6.13
N HIS A 237 -16.58 1.05 7.05
CA HIS A 237 -17.21 2.35 6.84
C HIS A 237 -16.18 3.44 6.52
N VAL A 238 -15.06 3.50 7.25
CA VAL A 238 -13.96 4.44 6.94
C VAL A 238 -13.41 4.18 5.54
N MET A 239 -13.16 2.92 5.19
CA MET A 239 -12.66 2.53 3.88
C MET A 239 -13.61 2.96 2.77
N ALA A 240 -14.92 2.70 2.91
CA ALA A 240 -15.93 3.09 1.94
C ALA A 240 -15.99 4.62 1.76
N LYS A 241 -16.07 5.37 2.86
CA LYS A 241 -16.12 6.84 2.85
C LYS A 241 -14.87 7.46 2.22
N ALA A 242 -13.69 6.92 2.51
CA ALA A 242 -12.44 7.38 1.90
C ALA A 242 -12.35 6.98 0.41
N ARG A 243 -12.86 5.80 0.04
CA ARG A 243 -12.83 5.29 -1.34
C ARG A 243 -13.65 6.14 -2.30
N GLU A 244 -14.80 6.66 -1.86
CA GLU A 244 -15.62 7.60 -2.62
C GLU A 244 -14.86 8.89 -2.96
N ARG A 245 -13.90 9.29 -2.11
CA ARG A 245 -13.06 10.48 -2.30
C ARG A 245 -11.85 10.21 -3.19
N ALA A 246 -11.37 8.96 -3.23
CA ALA A 246 -10.21 8.58 -4.02
C ALA A 246 -10.52 8.50 -5.54
N GLY A 247 -11.79 8.29 -5.91
CA GLY A 247 -12.21 8.27 -7.31
C GLY A 247 -13.41 7.34 -7.57
N PRO A 248 -13.76 7.09 -8.84
CA PRO A 248 -14.90 6.28 -9.24
C PRO A 248 -14.86 4.86 -8.68
N VAL A 249 -16.02 4.22 -8.46
CA VAL A 249 -16.14 2.85 -7.93
C VAL A 249 -15.44 1.81 -8.82
N ASP A 250 -15.59 1.92 -10.14
CA ASP A 250 -14.89 1.05 -11.08
C ASP A 250 -13.42 1.48 -11.23
N ALA A 251 -12.57 0.90 -10.40
CA ALA A 251 -11.13 1.15 -10.41
C ALA A 251 -10.45 0.77 -11.73
N LYS A 252 -10.96 -0.24 -12.45
CA LYS A 252 -10.38 -0.67 -13.74
C LYS A 252 -10.47 0.45 -14.77
N SER A 253 -11.58 1.20 -14.75
CA SER A 253 -11.78 2.36 -15.62
C SER A 253 -10.75 3.47 -15.40
N MET A 254 -10.01 3.44 -14.29
CA MET A 254 -9.04 4.46 -13.90
C MET A 254 -7.58 4.02 -14.07
N VAL A 255 -7.33 2.79 -14.55
CA VAL A 255 -5.97 2.31 -14.80
C VAL A 255 -5.32 3.14 -15.90
N GLY A 256 -4.14 3.72 -15.59
CA GLY A 256 -3.38 4.56 -16.51
C GLY A 256 -3.94 5.96 -16.73
N LYS A 257 -5.03 6.34 -16.03
CA LYS A 257 -5.55 7.71 -16.05
C LYS A 257 -4.77 8.60 -15.09
N ASP A 258 -4.69 9.88 -15.45
CA ASP A 258 -4.22 10.92 -14.55
C ASP A 258 -5.34 11.29 -13.56
N PHE A 259 -4.99 11.32 -12.28
CA PHE A 259 -5.87 11.71 -11.18
C PHE A 259 -5.77 13.20 -10.84
N GLY A 260 -4.92 13.95 -11.54
CA GLY A 260 -4.70 15.37 -11.30
C GLY A 260 -3.81 15.65 -10.09
N GLY A 261 -3.18 14.61 -9.52
CA GLY A 261 -2.28 14.69 -8.38
C GLY A 261 -2.87 14.16 -7.07
N LEU A 262 -2.13 14.41 -5.98
CA LEU A 262 -2.50 14.02 -4.62
C LEU A 262 -3.62 14.91 -4.07
N THR A 263 -4.65 14.33 -3.47
CA THR A 263 -5.64 15.02 -2.63
C THR A 263 -5.42 14.70 -1.14
N VAL A 264 -5.54 15.69 -0.25
CA VAL A 264 -5.42 15.50 1.20
C VAL A 264 -6.70 15.91 1.93
N ILE A 265 -7.30 14.97 2.65
CA ILE A 265 -8.53 15.19 3.44
C ILE A 265 -8.18 15.08 4.93
N ASN A 266 -8.23 16.21 5.63
CA ASN A 266 -7.98 16.25 7.08
C ASN A 266 -9.25 16.18 7.91
N ASP A 267 -10.36 16.76 7.45
CA ASP A 267 -11.63 16.67 8.17
C ASP A 267 -12.59 15.78 7.37
N PRO A 268 -12.82 14.53 7.81
CA PRO A 268 -13.72 13.61 7.14
C PRO A 268 -15.18 14.06 7.21
N ARG A 269 -15.50 15.06 8.05
CA ARG A 269 -16.83 15.67 8.19
C ARG A 269 -17.00 16.90 7.32
N GLN A 270 -15.92 17.47 6.78
CA GLN A 270 -16.02 18.59 5.84
C GLN A 270 -16.52 18.08 4.50
N CYS A 271 -17.83 17.93 4.40
CA CYS A 271 -18.57 17.71 3.17
C CYS A 271 -19.87 18.51 3.23
N SER A 272 -19.81 19.68 2.60
CA SER A 272 -20.92 20.30 1.87
C SER A 272 -20.31 21.03 0.69
#